data_AF-A0A1B9GW09-F1
#
_entry.id   AF-A0A1B9GW09-F1
#
_cell.length_a   1.000
_cell.length_b   1.000
_cell.length_c   1.000
_cell.angle_alpha   90.00
_cell.angle_beta   90.00
_cell.angle_gamma   90.00
#
_symmetry.space_group_name_H-M   'P 1'
#
loop_
_entity.id
_entity.type
_entity.pdbx_description
1 polymer ?
#
loop_
_entity_poly.entity_id
_entity_poly.type
_entity_poly.pdbx_seq_one_letter_code
_entity_poly.pdbx_strand_id
1 'polypeptide(L)'
;MHKKGITEEVAKKRSRKNVKVQRGIVGADLASILAKRTAKPEVRAAARAAAITKAKTEKRDKEAKKAATRPAGSANAPKVSKQAMKGGKGGR
;
A
#
# COMPACT_ATOMS: atom_id res chain seq x y z
N MET A 1 -65.96 -4.78 -24.03
CA MET A 1 -66.20 -3.32 -23.99
C MET A 1 -65.17 -2.65 -24.89
N HIS A 2 -65.58 -2.22 -26.09
CA HIS A 2 -64.68 -1.94 -27.21
C HIS A 2 -63.95 -0.59 -27.05
N LYS A 3 -62.61 -0.59 -27.17
CA LYS A 3 -61.73 0.58 -27.19
C LYS A 3 -61.86 1.41 -28.49
N LYS A 4 -63.09 1.69 -28.95
CA LYS A 4 -63.30 2.51 -30.16
C LYS A 4 -63.08 3.99 -29.82
N GLY A 5 -62.25 4.69 -30.59
CA GLY A 5 -61.98 6.13 -30.43
C GLY A 5 -60.79 6.51 -29.54
N ILE A 6 -59.96 5.56 -29.10
CA ILE A 6 -58.77 5.86 -28.29
C ILE A 6 -57.57 6.04 -29.24
N THR A 7 -57.19 7.29 -29.51
CA THR A 7 -56.09 7.63 -30.42
C THR A 7 -54.73 7.73 -29.75
N GLU A 8 -54.67 7.76 -28.42
CA GLU A 8 -53.42 7.84 -27.68
C GLU A 8 -53.39 6.85 -26.52
N GLU A 9 -52.55 5.82 -26.64
CA GLU A 9 -52.20 4.91 -25.55
C GLU A 9 -50.94 5.45 -24.86
N VAL A 10 -51.13 6.33 -23.87
CA VAL A 10 -50.00 6.91 -23.12
C VAL A 10 -49.53 5.92 -22.06
N ALA A 11 -48.66 5.01 -22.45
CA ALA A 11 -47.88 4.22 -21.49
C ALA A 11 -46.88 5.13 -20.77
N LYS A 12 -47.04 5.30 -19.44
CA LYS A 12 -46.05 6.02 -18.62
C LYS A 12 -44.68 5.35 -18.74
N LYS A 13 -43.72 6.03 -19.39
CA LYS A 13 -42.32 5.63 -19.38
C LYS A 13 -41.80 5.68 -17.94
N ARG A 14 -41.48 4.51 -17.36
CA ARG A 14 -40.72 4.44 -16.11
C ARG A 14 -39.26 4.80 -16.40
N SER A 15 -38.90 6.06 -16.22
CA SER A 15 -37.48 6.43 -16.16
C SER A 15 -36.96 6.13 -14.75
N ARG A 16 -35.87 5.36 -14.65
CA ARG A 16 -35.14 5.21 -13.40
C ARG A 16 -34.19 6.40 -13.30
N LYS A 17 -34.54 7.40 -12.49
CA LYS A 17 -33.61 8.51 -12.20
C LYS A 17 -32.54 8.01 -11.24
N ASN A 18 -31.32 7.83 -11.73
CA ASN A 18 -30.17 7.63 -10.87
C ASN A 18 -29.83 8.95 -10.19
N VAL A 19 -29.89 8.98 -8.86
CA VAL A 19 -29.46 10.14 -8.09
C VAL A 19 -27.94 10.15 -8.05
N LYS A 20 -27.32 11.10 -8.75
CA LYS A 20 -25.88 11.35 -8.64
C LYS A 20 -25.62 12.05 -7.31
N VAL A 21 -25.43 11.27 -6.24
CA VAL A 21 -25.03 11.85 -4.97
C VAL A 21 -23.52 11.79 -4.85
N GLN A 22 -22.88 12.94 -4.78
CA GLN A 22 -21.47 13.04 -4.46
C GLN A 22 -21.35 13.04 -2.92
N ARG A 23 -21.58 11.90 -2.28
CA ARG A 23 -21.39 11.78 -0.82
C ARG A 23 -19.93 11.41 -0.52
N GLY A 24 -19.49 11.80 0.67
CA GLY A 24 -18.29 11.19 1.26
C GLY A 24 -18.47 9.67 1.36
N ILE A 25 -17.38 8.94 1.22
CA ILE A 25 -17.33 7.49 1.42
C ILE A 25 -16.90 7.28 2.89
N VAL A 26 -17.29 6.17 3.52
CA VAL A 26 -16.98 5.93 4.95
C VAL A 26 -15.46 6.11 5.19
N GLY A 27 -15.12 7.05 6.08
CA GLY A 27 -13.73 7.41 6.41
C GLY A 27 -13.09 8.51 5.53
N ALA A 28 -13.78 9.02 4.51
CA ALA A 28 -13.29 10.11 3.67
C ALA A 28 -14.41 11.02 3.17
N ASP A 29 -14.33 12.30 3.54
CA ASP A 29 -15.27 13.31 3.07
C ASP A 29 -15.11 13.59 1.57
N LEU A 30 -16.19 14.12 0.97
CA LEU A 30 -16.24 14.53 -0.44
C LEU A 30 -15.06 15.44 -0.80
N ALA A 31 -14.75 16.42 0.04
CA ALA A 31 -13.67 17.38 -0.16
C ALA A 31 -12.29 16.69 -0.24
N SER A 32 -12.03 15.73 0.66
CA SER A 32 -10.78 14.95 0.69
C SER A 32 -10.62 14.09 -0.56
N ILE A 33 -11.71 13.52 -1.07
CA ILE A 33 -11.72 12.74 -2.32
C ILE A 33 -11.41 13.64 -3.52
N LEU A 34 -12.02 14.81 -3.60
CA LEU A 34 -11.77 15.77 -4.67
C LEU A 34 -10.34 16.29 -4.65
N ALA A 35 -9.82 16.69 -3.49
CA ALA A 35 -8.46 17.19 -3.35
C ALA A 35 -7.41 16.17 -3.82
N LYS A 36 -7.59 14.88 -3.47
CA LYS A 36 -6.73 13.80 -3.96
C LYS A 36 -6.85 13.60 -5.47
N ARG A 37 -8.07 13.73 -6.03
CA ARG A 37 -8.33 13.53 -7.46
C ARG A 37 -7.78 14.67 -8.32
N THR A 38 -7.90 15.92 -7.86
CA THR A 38 -7.49 17.12 -8.61
C THR A 38 -6.07 17.58 -8.31
N ALA A 39 -5.35 16.89 -7.42
CA ALA A 39 -3.95 17.21 -7.15
C ALA A 39 -3.12 17.18 -8.44
N LYS A 40 -2.37 18.26 -8.70
CA LYS A 40 -1.47 18.35 -9.84
C LYS A 40 -0.42 17.22 -9.80
N PRO A 41 -0.01 16.69 -10.96
CA PRO A 41 0.98 15.61 -11.02
C PRO A 41 2.31 16.00 -10.36
N GLU A 42 2.70 17.28 -10.43
CA GLU A 42 3.90 17.82 -9.79
C GLU A 42 3.85 17.69 -8.26
N VAL A 43 2.72 18.05 -7.64
CA VAL A 43 2.51 17.91 -6.19
C VAL A 43 2.53 16.44 -5.77
N ARG A 44 1.96 15.55 -6.59
CA ARG A 44 2.01 14.10 -6.37
C ARG A 44 3.44 13.56 -6.48
N ALA A 45 4.20 14.01 -7.46
CA ALA A 45 5.58 13.60 -7.65
C ALA A 45 6.47 14.08 -6.50
N ALA A 46 6.30 15.32 -6.04
CA ALA A 46 7.01 15.88 -4.88
C ALA A 46 6.72 15.09 -3.60
N ALA A 47 5.44 14.77 -3.33
CA ALA A 47 5.06 13.96 -2.17
C ALA A 47 5.65 12.54 -2.23
N ARG A 48 5.69 11.92 -3.42
CA ARG A 48 6.33 10.62 -3.62
C ARG A 48 7.84 10.68 -3.39
N ALA A 49 8.51 11.69 -3.95
CA ALA A 49 9.94 11.89 -3.77
C ALA A 49 10.28 12.07 -2.28
N ALA A 50 9.53 12.91 -1.56
CA ALA A 50 9.70 13.12 -0.13
C ALA A 50 9.45 11.84 0.71
N ALA A 51 8.48 11.01 0.32
CA ALA A 51 8.25 9.72 0.98
C ALA A 51 9.39 8.74 0.73
N ILE A 52 9.92 8.68 -0.49
CA ILE A 52 11.06 7.83 -0.86
C ILE A 52 12.32 8.26 -0.10
N THR A 53 12.60 9.56 0.01
CA THR A 53 13.76 10.04 0.76
C THR A 53 13.66 9.69 2.23
N LYS A 54 12.50 9.94 2.87
CA LYS A 54 12.25 9.54 4.27
C LYS A 54 12.42 8.03 4.49
N ALA A 55 11.86 7.21 3.61
CA ALA A 55 12.01 5.75 3.72
C ALA A 55 13.47 5.30 3.56
N LYS A 56 14.25 5.97 2.69
CA LYS A 56 15.68 5.68 2.51
C LYS A 56 16.50 6.13 3.72
N THR A 57 16.22 7.30 4.30
CA THR A 57 16.92 7.76 5.51
C THR A 57 16.61 6.85 6.69
N GLU A 58 15.34 6.49 6.92
CA GLU A 58 14.97 5.57 7.99
C GLU A 58 15.62 4.18 7.84
N LYS A 59 15.77 3.67 6.60
CA LYS A 59 16.50 2.42 6.35
C LYS A 59 17.98 2.56 6.69
N ARG A 60 18.63 3.63 6.24
CA ARG A 60 20.04 3.91 6.59
C ARG A 60 20.23 4.07 8.09
N ASP A 61 19.32 4.75 8.78
CA ASP A 61 19.39 4.92 10.23
C ASP A 61 19.20 3.60 10.97
N LYS A 62 18.31 2.72 10.49
CA LYS A 62 18.14 1.37 11.03
C LYS A 62 19.37 0.49 10.78
N GLU A 63 20.00 0.60 9.62
CA GLU A 63 21.23 -0.13 9.28
C GLU A 63 22.42 0.37 10.10
N ALA A 64 22.58 1.68 10.26
CA ALA A 64 23.61 2.29 11.10
C ALA A 64 23.44 1.88 12.57
N LYS A 65 22.20 1.86 13.08
CA LYS A 65 21.91 1.36 14.43
C LYS A 65 22.24 -0.12 14.57
N LYS A 66 21.90 -0.96 13.58
CA LYS A 66 22.26 -2.39 13.57
C LYS A 66 23.77 -2.63 13.47
N ALA A 67 24.50 -1.80 12.72
CA ALA A 67 25.96 -1.86 12.62
C ALA A 67 26.64 -1.41 13.94
N ALA A 68 26.08 -0.40 14.62
CA ALA A 68 26.56 0.06 15.92
C ALA A 68 26.26 -0.94 17.06
N THR A 69 25.17 -1.72 16.95
CA THR A 69 24.85 -2.80 17.91
C THR A 69 25.42 -4.16 17.55
N ARG A 70 26.08 -4.30 16.39
CA ARG A 70 26.83 -5.51 16.08
C ARG A 70 28.12 -5.43 16.91
N PRO A 71 28.33 -6.29 17.92
CA PRO A 71 29.64 -6.33 18.57
C PRO A 71 30.68 -6.55 17.47
N ALA A 72 31.79 -5.82 17.53
CA ALA A 72 32.97 -6.11 16.75
C ALA A 72 33.51 -7.49 17.18
N GLY A 73 32.84 -8.54 16.71
CA GLY A 73 33.15 -9.93 17.00
C GLY A 73 34.39 -10.33 16.23
N SER A 74 35.53 -10.22 16.91
CA SER A 74 36.84 -10.81 16.65
C SER A 74 37.14 -11.13 15.19
N ALA A 75 37.94 -10.25 14.57
CA ALA A 75 38.94 -10.75 13.64
C ALA A 75 39.76 -11.85 14.36
N ASN A 76 39.92 -13.00 13.71
CA ASN A 76 40.71 -14.17 14.14
C ASN A 76 40.03 -15.26 14.97
N ALA A 77 38.90 -15.80 14.49
CA ALA A 77 38.55 -17.19 14.80
C ALA A 77 38.87 -18.08 13.58
N PRO A 78 39.74 -19.10 13.70
CA PRO A 78 40.05 -19.99 12.59
C PRO A 78 38.77 -20.72 12.16
N LYS A 79 38.50 -20.75 10.85
CA LYS A 79 37.42 -21.52 10.24
C LYS A 79 37.71 -23.01 10.38
N VAL A 80 37.43 -23.57 11.54
CA VAL A 80 37.43 -25.02 11.71
C VAL A 80 36.16 -25.55 11.04
N SER A 81 36.35 -26.40 10.03
CA SER A 81 35.24 -27.03 9.32
C SER A 81 34.40 -27.83 10.30
N LYS A 82 33.08 -27.77 10.14
CA LYS A 82 32.07 -28.47 10.97
C LYS A 82 32.22 -30.00 10.96
N GLN A 83 33.14 -30.51 10.13
CA GLN A 83 33.46 -31.92 9.95
C GLN A 83 34.50 -32.44 10.97
N ALA A 84 35.28 -31.56 11.60
CA ALA A 84 36.28 -31.97 12.60
C ALA A 84 35.73 -32.08 14.04
N MET A 85 34.50 -31.62 14.29
CA MET A 85 33.86 -31.61 15.63
C MET A 85 33.15 -32.93 15.98
N LYS A 86 33.05 -33.89 15.06
CA LYS A 86 32.36 -35.16 15.29
C LYS A 86 33.20 -36.32 14.77
N GLY A 87 34.08 -36.89 15.60
CA GLY A 87 34.64 -38.22 15.31
C GLY A 87 36.00 -38.58 15.88
N GLY A 88 36.66 -37.74 16.68
CA GLY A 88 37.99 -38.06 17.20
C GLY A 88 38.07 -38.06 18.72
N LYS A 89 37.49 -39.07 19.40
CA LYS A 89 37.94 -39.57 20.71
C LYS A 89 37.03 -40.70 21.23
N GLY A 90 37.66 -41.81 21.59
CA GLY A 90 37.09 -43.00 22.23
C GLY A 90 37.36 -44.22 21.34
N GLY A 91 38.39 -45.05 21.53
CA GLY A 91 39.14 -45.36 22.75
C GLY A 91 38.72 -46.75 23.23
N ARG A 92 39.61 -47.74 23.03
CA ARG A 92 39.48 -49.19 23.27
C ARG A 92 38.66 -49.98 22.26
#